data_AF-A0A6A9SQN2-F1
#
_entry.id   AF-A0A6A9SQN2-F1
#
_cell.length_a   1.000
_cell.length_b   1.000
_cell.length_c   1.000
_cell.angle_alpha   90.00
_cell.angle_beta   90.00
_cell.angle_gamma   90.00
#
_symmetry.space_group_name_H-M   'P 1'
#
loop_
_entity.id
_entity.type
_entity.pdbx_description
1 polymer ?
#
loop_
_entity_poly.entity_id
_entity_poly.type
_entity_poly.pdbx_seq_one_letter_code
_entity_poly.pdbx_strand_id
1 'polypeptide(L)'
;MGGRPPDTTDREILGIFSTSDDPVLSTTEVADQLSYSQPGTYSRLAELEEEGLLHSKDIGNAKAWWLTDDGQRFLEDTNANFAADLEG
;
A
#
# COMPACT_ATOMS: atom_id res chain seq x y z
N MET A 1 -18.62 -0.41 16.30
CA MET A 1 -17.99 -0.82 15.03
C MET A 1 -16.48 -0.77 15.28
N GLY A 2 -15.87 -1.91 15.60
CA GLY A 2 -14.42 -2.03 15.65
C GLY A 2 -13.91 -2.17 14.23
N GLY A 3 -13.82 -1.05 13.51
CA GLY A 3 -13.11 -1.03 12.24
C GLY A 3 -11.62 -1.07 12.57
N ARG A 4 -10.92 -2.08 12.04
CA ARG A 4 -9.46 -2.02 11.91
C ARG A 4 -9.10 -0.64 11.37
N PRO A 5 -8.16 0.08 11.99
CA PRO A 5 -7.97 1.46 11.63
C PRO A 5 -7.43 1.50 10.18
N PRO A 6 -7.85 2.50 9.39
CA PRO A 6 -7.59 2.54 7.94
C PRO A 6 -6.10 2.36 7.59
N ASP A 7 -5.21 2.82 8.48
CA ASP A 7 -3.76 2.65 8.39
C ASP A 7 -3.30 1.20 8.28
N THR A 8 -4.07 0.22 8.80
CA THR A 8 -3.65 -1.17 8.71
C THR A 8 -3.83 -1.70 7.29
N THR A 9 -4.92 -1.32 6.61
CA THR A 9 -5.15 -1.70 5.21
C THR A 9 -4.14 -1.02 4.29
N ASP A 10 -3.80 0.24 4.57
CA ASP A 10 -2.78 0.99 3.83
C ASP A 10 -1.42 0.34 3.96
N ARG A 11 -1.03 -0.04 5.17
CA ARG A 11 0.23 -0.73 5.42
C ARG A 11 0.29 -2.07 4.72
N GLU A 12 -0.79 -2.85 4.72
CA GLU A 12 -0.84 -4.12 3.99
C GLU A 12 -0.62 -3.90 2.49
N ILE A 13 -1.23 -2.85 1.91
CA ILE A 13 -1.04 -2.50 0.49
C ILE A 13 0.39 -2.02 0.22
N LEU A 14 0.88 -1.03 0.97
CA LEU A 14 2.23 -0.47 0.79
C LEU A 14 3.32 -1.53 1.03
N GLY A 15 3.08 -2.43 2.00
CA GLY A 15 3.97 -3.53 2.34
C GLY A 15 4.14 -4.54 1.20
N ILE A 16 3.12 -4.73 0.35
CA ILE A 16 3.24 -5.55 -0.86
C ILE A 16 4.30 -4.97 -1.79
N PHE A 17 4.27 -3.66 -2.06
CA PHE A 17 5.27 -3.01 -2.90
C PHE A 17 6.67 -3.06 -2.28
N SER A 18 6.76 -2.89 -0.95
CA SER A 18 8.06 -2.95 -0.26
C SER A 18 8.67 -4.35 -0.18
N THR A 19 7.84 -5.40 -0.21
CA THR A 19 8.30 -6.80 -0.10
C THR A 19 8.44 -7.48 -1.47
N SER A 20 7.82 -6.92 -2.50
CA SER A 20 7.90 -7.46 -3.86
C SER A 20 9.27 -7.18 -4.49
N ASP A 21 9.76 -8.14 -5.28
CA ASP A 21 11.01 -7.99 -6.06
C ASP A 21 10.80 -7.06 -7.27
N ASP A 22 9.55 -6.92 -7.74
CA ASP A 22 9.23 -6.04 -8.86
C ASP A 22 9.13 -4.57 -8.41
N PRO A 23 9.82 -3.63 -9.09
CA PRO A 23 9.75 -2.22 -8.76
C PRO A 23 8.38 -1.58 -9.03
N VAL A 24 7.52 -2.20 -9.83
CA VAL A 24 6.16 -1.72 -10.11
C VAL A 24 5.16 -2.87 -10.09
N LEU A 25 3.96 -2.63 -9.58
CA LEU A 25 2.89 -3.64 -9.62
C LEU A 25 1.65 -3.08 -10.28
N SER A 26 0.90 -3.95 -10.94
CA SER A 26 -0.41 -3.63 -11.49
C SER A 26 -1.50 -3.73 -10.42
N THR A 27 -2.61 -3.01 -10.58
CA THR A 27 -3.78 -3.13 -9.69
C THR A 27 -4.22 -4.59 -9.49
N THR A 28 -4.17 -5.40 -10.56
CA THR A 28 -4.56 -6.81 -10.52
C THR A 28 -3.62 -7.65 -9.65
N GLU A 29 -2.31 -7.39 -9.71
CA GLU A 29 -1.30 -8.11 -8.92
C GLU A 29 -1.46 -7.80 -7.44
N VAL A 30 -1.73 -6.54 -7.11
CA VAL A 30 -2.01 -6.13 -5.72
C VAL A 30 -3.32 -6.75 -5.23
N ALA A 31 -4.37 -6.77 -6.07
CA ALA A 31 -5.66 -7.35 -5.71
C ALA A 31 -5.59 -8.86 -5.46
N ASP A 32 -4.81 -9.58 -6.28
CA ASP A 32 -4.57 -11.01 -6.15
C ASP A 32 -3.90 -11.33 -4.80
N GLN A 33 -2.87 -10.55 -4.43
CA GLN A 33 -2.17 -10.72 -3.15
C GLN A 33 -3.04 -10.44 -1.93
N LEU A 34 -3.95 -9.47 -2.01
CA LEU A 34 -4.81 -9.11 -0.88
C LEU A 34 -6.11 -9.92 -0.78
N SER A 35 -6.39 -10.80 -1.75
CA SER A 35 -7.69 -11.47 -1.88
C SER A 35 -8.89 -10.51 -1.85
N TYR A 36 -8.69 -9.25 -2.29
CA TYR A 36 -9.74 -8.23 -2.36
C TYR A 36 -10.35 -8.16 -3.76
N SER A 37 -11.54 -7.57 -3.83
CA SER A 37 -12.15 -7.19 -5.11
C SER A 37 -11.30 -6.11 -5.80
N GLN A 38 -10.88 -6.37 -7.04
CA GLN A 38 -10.13 -5.45 -7.89
C GLN A 38 -10.61 -3.98 -7.90
N PRO A 39 -11.91 -3.64 -7.96
CA PRO A 39 -12.36 -2.25 -7.90
C PRO A 39 -12.09 -1.59 -6.53
N GLY A 40 -12.19 -2.35 -5.44
CA GLY A 40 -11.85 -1.86 -4.10
C GLY A 40 -10.36 -1.60 -3.94
N THR A 41 -9.52 -2.50 -4.50
CA THR A 41 -8.07 -2.30 -4.55
C THR A 41 -7.69 -1.06 -5.35
N TYR A 42 -8.31 -0.84 -6.52
CA TYR A 42 -8.06 0.36 -7.31
C TYR A 42 -8.40 1.64 -6.55
N SER A 43 -9.58 1.69 -5.94
CA SER A 43 -9.98 2.85 -5.12
C SER A 43 -8.96 3.12 -4.03
N ARG A 44 -8.47 2.07 -3.34
CA ARG A 44 -7.50 2.26 -2.27
C ARG A 44 -6.13 2.70 -2.76
N LEU A 45 -5.65 2.15 -3.87
CA LEU A 45 -4.41 2.59 -4.50
C LEU A 45 -4.48 4.05 -4.96
N ALA A 46 -5.63 4.49 -5.46
CA ALA A 46 -5.85 5.88 -5.83
C ALA A 46 -5.81 6.81 -4.61
N GLU A 47 -6.45 6.45 -3.50
CA GLU A 47 -6.37 7.21 -2.24
C GLU A 47 -4.91 7.36 -1.78
N LEU A 48 -4.13 6.27 -1.80
CA LEU A 48 -2.71 6.29 -1.43
C LEU A 48 -1.85 7.14 -2.36
N GLU A 49 -2.22 7.25 -3.64
CA GLU A 49 -1.58 8.17 -4.58
C GLU A 49 -1.93 9.63 -4.25
N GLU A 50 -3.17 9.92 -3.88
CA GLU A 50 -3.57 11.27 -3.44
C GLU A 50 -2.86 11.69 -2.15
N GLU A 51 -2.57 10.74 -1.27
CA GLU A 51 -1.76 10.95 -0.06
C GLU A 51 -0.24 11.02 -0.34
N GLY A 52 0.19 10.76 -1.58
CA GLY A 52 1.60 10.81 -1.99
C GLY A 52 2.43 9.60 -1.57
N LEU A 53 1.80 8.55 -1.05
CA LEU A 53 2.44 7.31 -0.61
C LEU A 53 2.73 6.35 -1.77
N LEU A 54 1.93 6.46 -2.84
CA LEU A 54 2.14 5.74 -4.10
C LEU A 54 2.23 6.73 -5.27
N HIS A 55 2.86 6.27 -6.34
CA HIS A 55 2.73 6.89 -7.65
C HIS A 55 2.18 5.88 -8.65
N SER A 56 1.47 6.39 -9.65
CA SER A 56 0.97 5.59 -10.75
C SER A 56 1.39 6.08 -12.12
N LYS A 57 1.41 5.15 -13.07
CA LYS A 57 1.59 5.42 -14.49
C LYS A 57 0.64 4.57 -15.30
N ASP A 58 0.01 5.19 -16.29
CA ASP A 58 -0.76 4.47 -17.27
C ASP A 58 0.16 3.71 -18.25
N ILE A 59 -0.09 2.41 -18.39
CA ILE A 59 0.63 1.49 -19.27
C ILE A 59 -0.41 0.78 -20.15
N GLY A 60 -0.86 1.48 -21.18
CA GLY A 60 -1.78 0.95 -22.17
C GLY A 60 -3.19 0.76 -21.62
N ASN A 61 -3.53 -0.48 -21.21
CA ASN A 61 -4.83 -0.78 -20.60
C ASN A 61 -4.71 -1.09 -19.10
N ALA A 62 -3.50 -1.04 -18.55
CA ALA A 62 -3.21 -1.28 -17.15
C ALA A 62 -2.56 -0.05 -16.53
N LYS A 63 -2.56 0.01 -15.20
CA LYS A 63 -1.89 1.05 -14.42
C LYS A 63 -0.82 0.38 -13.57
N ALA A 64 0.41 0.85 -13.73
CA ALA A 64 1.55 0.46 -12.92
C ALA A 64 1.62 1.38 -11.70
N TRP A 65 1.90 0.81 -10.55
CA TRP A 65 1.97 1.50 -9.26
C TRP A 65 3.31 1.20 -8.60
N TRP A 66 3.89 2.17 -7.90
CA TRP A 66 5.11 1.97 -7.13
C TRP A 66 5.13 2.81 -5.87
N LEU A 67 5.91 2.33 -4.91
CA LEU A 67 6.12 2.99 -3.62
C LEU A 67 6.92 4.27 -3.78
N THR A 68 6.49 5.34 -3.12
CA THR A 68 7.25 6.58 -3.02
C THR A 68 8.15 6.57 -1.79
N ASP A 69 9.06 7.55 -1.69
CA ASP A 69 9.84 7.76 -0.47
C ASP A 69 8.93 8.00 0.75
N ASP A 70 7.86 8.79 0.59
CA ASP A 70 6.89 9.04 1.65
C ASP A 70 6.14 7.75 2.05
N GLY A 71 5.77 6.92 1.08
CA GLY A 71 5.19 5.59 1.33
C GLY A 71 6.14 4.66 2.08
N GLN A 72 7.44 4.69 1.76
CA GLN A 72 8.44 3.93 2.48
C GLN A 72 8.59 4.43 3.93
N ARG A 73 8.66 5.75 4.12
CA ARG A 73 8.77 6.37 5.45
C ARG A 73 7.54 6.08 6.32
N PHE A 74 6.35 6.05 5.72
CA PHE A 74 5.12 5.65 6.41
C PHE A 74 5.20 4.23 6.98
N LEU A 75 5.75 3.28 6.22
CA LEU A 75 5.99 1.92 6.68
C LEU A 75 7.01 1.86 7.83
N GLU A 76 8.09 2.64 7.73
CA GLU A 76 9.17 2.68 8.72
C GLU A 76 8.73 3.31 10.05
N ASP A 77 8.04 4.46 10.01
CA ASP A 77 7.54 5.17 11.19
C ASP A 77 6.57 4.31 11.98
N THR A 78 5.73 3.57 11.26
CA THR A 78 4.75 2.70 11.90
C THR A 78 5.39 1.48 12.57
N ASN A 79 6.45 0.92 11.98
CA ASN A 79 7.21 -0.18 12.61
C ASN A 79 7.91 0.29 13.89
N ALA A 80 8.45 1.50 13.91
CA ALA A 80 9.06 2.10 15.10
C ALA A 80 8.05 2.31 16.24
N ASN A 81 6.82 2.71 15.90
CA ASN A 81 5.75 2.92 16.88
C ASN A 81 5.23 1.61 17.52
N PHE A 82 5.21 0.49 16.77
CA PHE A 82 4.84 -0.82 17.32
C PHE A 82 5.96 -1.43 18.19
N ALA A 83 7.23 -1.25 17.84
CA ALA A 83 8.34 -1.74 18.66
C ALA A 83 8.39 -1.05 20.03
N ALA A 84 8.00 0.23 20.09
CA ALA A 84 7.97 1.00 21.34
C ALA A 84 6.87 0.56 22.33
N ASP A 85 5.79 -0.07 21.85
CA ASP A 85 4.67 -0.57 22.69
C ASP A 85 5.00 -1.91 23.37
N LEU A 86 5.89 -2.73 22.77
CA LEU A 86 6.25 -4.05 23.30
C LEU A 86 7.35 -4.01 24.38
N GLU A 87 7.98 -2.86 24.62
CA GLU A 87 8.93 -2.62 25.71
C GLU A 87 8.31 -1.90 26.92
N GLY A 88 6.97 -1.85 27.02
CA GLY A 88 6.21 -1.20 28.11
C GLY A 88 5.74 -2.13 29.23
#